data_AF-A0A2W6TX79-F1
#
_entry.id   AF-A0A2W6TX79-F1
#
_cell.length_a   1.000
_cell.length_b   1.000
_cell.length_c   1.000
_cell.angle_alpha   90.00
_cell.angle_beta   90.00
_cell.angle_gamma   90.00
#
_symmetry.space_group_name_H-M   'P 1'
#
loop_
_entity.id
_entity.type
_entity.pdbx_description
1 polymer ?
#
loop_
_entity_poly.entity_id
_entity_poly.type
_entity_poly.pdbx_seq_one_letter_code
_entity_poly.pdbx_strand_id
1 'polypeptide(L)'
;GRERAGLGWFALTPSTPGGGIAARSLLYWLRDPRYVVNLVIVPIAAGVVVAPLLLVGVPVEYVALVPAPLMALFFGWLAHNDLAYDSTALWMHVASAVRGSSDRVGRLVPVLLVGTAALAVSVPLLVSLHGRWMILPAMIGVCASLFLCGLGLSSLSSVVAPYPVSRHGDSPFQQPQRTGGGLAQGVVLVGAIVVSAPALWLGWAALSGDEDAAWAALWTGLATGLVVLVAGVAGGGAYFSRRGGRLMEFAEST
;
A
#
# COMPACT_ATOMS: atom_id res chain seq x y z
N GLY A 1 -33.81 19.15 -20.44
CA GLY A 1 -32.43 19.00 -20.95
C GLY A 1 -31.63 18.29 -19.88
N ARG A 2 -31.19 17.05 -20.15
CA ARG A 2 -30.42 16.26 -19.20
C ARG A 2 -28.98 16.75 -19.19
N GLU A 3 -28.48 17.08 -18.01
CA GLU A 3 -27.11 17.51 -17.75
C GLU A 3 -26.11 16.55 -18.38
N ARG A 4 -25.17 17.11 -19.14
CA ARG A 4 -23.93 16.45 -19.48
C ARG A 4 -23.14 16.28 -18.19
N ALA A 5 -23.37 15.20 -17.46
CA ALA A 5 -22.44 14.76 -16.43
C ALA A 5 -21.11 14.49 -17.15
N GLY A 6 -20.15 15.41 -17.02
CA GLY A 6 -18.82 15.25 -17.57
C GLY A 6 -18.22 13.92 -17.11
N LEU A 7 -17.32 13.36 -17.90
CA LEU A 7 -16.71 12.03 -17.70
C LEU A 7 -16.01 11.82 -16.32
N GLY A 8 -15.99 12.82 -15.43
CA GLY A 8 -15.51 12.70 -14.05
C GLY A 8 -14.05 12.24 -13.99
N TRP A 9 -13.74 11.26 -13.15
CA TRP A 9 -12.40 10.65 -13.06
C TRP A 9 -11.92 9.99 -14.36
N PHE A 10 -12.82 9.64 -15.29
CA PHE A 10 -12.44 9.16 -16.63
C PHE A 10 -11.90 10.28 -17.54
N ALA A 11 -12.12 11.56 -17.18
CA ALA A 11 -11.49 12.69 -17.87
C ALA A 11 -10.05 12.97 -17.39
N LEU A 12 -9.71 12.54 -16.17
CA LEU A 12 -8.40 12.80 -15.53
C LEU A 12 -7.41 11.63 -15.67
N THR A 13 -7.90 10.46 -16.10
CA THR A 13 -7.07 9.27 -16.29
C THR A 13 -6.68 9.11 -17.77
N PRO A 14 -5.48 8.60 -18.09
CA PRO A 14 -5.08 8.38 -19.48
C PRO A 14 -6.08 7.49 -20.22
N SER A 15 -6.30 7.73 -21.52
CA SER A 15 -7.14 6.92 -22.41
C SER A 15 -6.50 5.56 -22.75
N THR A 16 -6.06 4.84 -21.73
CA THR A 16 -5.47 3.51 -21.78
C THR A 16 -6.31 2.55 -20.93
N PRO A 17 -6.23 1.23 -21.16
CA PRO A 17 -6.92 0.24 -20.33
C PRO A 17 -6.64 0.42 -18.83
N GLY A 18 -5.38 0.69 -18.45
CA GLY A 18 -5.00 0.96 -17.06
C GLY A 18 -5.62 2.23 -16.48
N GLY A 19 -5.80 3.28 -17.30
CA GLY A 19 -6.47 4.51 -16.87
C GLY A 19 -7.97 4.32 -16.60
N GLY A 20 -8.65 3.54 -17.43
CA GLY A 20 -10.05 3.16 -17.17
C GLY A 20 -10.23 2.36 -15.87
N ILE A 21 -9.29 1.45 -15.59
CA ILE A 21 -9.28 0.69 -14.33
C ILE A 21 -9.00 1.62 -13.15
N ALA A 22 -8.04 2.53 -13.26
CA ALA A 22 -7.74 3.51 -12.22
C ALA A 22 -8.94 4.41 -11.90
N ALA A 23 -9.66 4.92 -12.90
CA ALA A 23 -10.85 5.74 -12.70
C ALA A 23 -11.95 4.97 -11.97
N ARG A 24 -12.16 3.70 -12.34
CA ARG A 24 -13.13 2.83 -11.68
C ARG A 24 -12.72 2.53 -10.24
N SER A 25 -11.46 2.18 -10.00
CA SER A 25 -10.92 1.91 -8.67
C SER A 25 -11.04 3.13 -7.76
N LEU A 26 -10.76 4.34 -8.27
CA LEU A 26 -10.93 5.59 -7.52
C LEU A 26 -12.39 5.84 -7.12
N LEU A 27 -13.34 5.61 -8.04
CA LEU A 27 -14.77 5.74 -7.75
C LEU A 27 -15.26 4.76 -6.68
N TYR A 28 -14.76 3.52 -6.70
CA TYR A 28 -15.08 2.54 -5.65
C TYR A 28 -14.47 2.93 -4.31
N TRP A 29 -13.20 3.33 -4.30
CA TRP A 29 -12.48 3.71 -3.08
C TRP A 29 -13.16 4.87 -2.34
N LEU A 30 -13.69 5.84 -3.09
CA LEU A 30 -14.41 7.00 -2.53
C LEU A 30 -15.83 6.66 -2.03
N ARG A 31 -16.43 5.58 -2.52
CA ARG A 31 -17.82 5.22 -2.20
C ARG A 31 -17.95 4.07 -1.21
N ASP A 32 -16.93 3.24 -1.06
CA ASP A 32 -16.94 2.11 -0.14
C ASP A 32 -16.39 2.52 1.25
N PRO A 33 -17.22 2.49 2.30
CA PRO A 33 -16.82 2.88 3.66
C PRO A 33 -15.63 2.10 4.19
N ARG A 34 -15.38 0.88 3.70
CA ARG A 34 -14.30 0.01 4.19
C ARG A 34 -12.92 0.62 3.92
N TYR A 35 -12.72 1.23 2.75
CA TYR A 35 -11.47 1.90 2.42
C TYR A 35 -11.27 3.20 3.19
N VAL A 36 -12.35 3.95 3.40
CA VAL A 36 -12.35 5.17 4.24
C VAL A 36 -12.02 4.83 5.69
N VAL A 37 -12.58 3.75 6.21
CA VAL A 37 -12.27 3.26 7.57
C VAL A 37 -10.79 2.90 7.69
N ASN A 38 -10.20 2.23 6.70
CA ASN A 38 -8.76 1.94 6.71
C ASN A 38 -7.88 3.20 6.70
N LEU A 39 -8.31 4.26 6.01
CA LEU A 39 -7.62 5.55 6.02
C LEU A 39 -7.58 6.20 7.41
N VAL A 40 -8.59 5.94 8.24
CA VAL A 40 -8.68 6.45 9.62
C VAL A 40 -7.98 5.51 10.60
N ILE A 41 -8.16 4.20 10.45
CA ILE A 41 -7.58 3.19 11.34
C ILE A 41 -6.06 3.19 11.26
N VAL A 42 -5.45 3.32 10.09
CA VAL A 42 -3.99 3.25 9.94
C VAL A 42 -3.26 4.33 10.75
N PRO A 43 -3.60 5.64 10.63
CA PRO A 43 -3.03 6.67 11.48
C PRO A 43 -3.29 6.45 12.98
N ILE A 44 -4.50 6.01 13.36
CA ILE A 44 -4.84 5.75 14.76
C ILE A 44 -3.97 4.62 15.31
N ALA A 45 -3.88 3.49 14.59
CA ALA A 45 -3.07 2.34 14.98
C ALA A 45 -1.59 2.72 15.10
N ALA A 46 -1.07 3.50 14.13
CA ALA A 46 0.30 4.02 14.19
C ALA A 46 0.52 4.95 15.40
N GLY A 47 -0.47 5.78 15.74
CA GLY A 47 -0.44 6.66 16.90
C GLY A 47 -0.54 5.91 18.23
N VAL A 48 -1.31 4.81 18.31
CA VAL A 48 -1.45 4.00 19.54
C VAL A 48 -0.10 3.42 19.98
N VAL A 49 0.79 3.10 19.03
CA VAL A 49 2.15 2.59 19.33
C VAL A 49 3.03 3.61 20.08
N VAL A 50 2.69 4.91 20.04
CA VAL A 50 3.39 5.96 20.79
C VAL A 50 3.26 5.74 22.30
N ALA A 51 2.07 5.38 22.79
CA ALA A 51 1.79 5.27 24.22
C ALA A 51 2.74 4.30 24.96
N PRO A 52 2.91 3.03 24.54
CA PRO A 52 3.83 2.13 25.23
C PRO A 52 5.30 2.60 25.16
N LEU A 53 5.73 3.25 24.08
CA LEU A 53 7.10 3.76 23.96
C LEU A 53 7.38 4.89 24.96
N LEU A 54 6.40 5.79 25.16
CA LEU A 54 6.48 6.82 26.19
C LEU A 54 6.49 6.23 27.59
N LEU A 55 5.68 5.18 27.85
CA LEU A 55 5.65 4.51 29.16
C LEU A 55 6.98 3.85 29.53
N VAL A 56 7.73 3.35 28.55
CA VAL A 56 9.07 2.76 28.74
C VAL A 56 10.18 3.84 28.80
N GLY A 57 9.81 5.12 28.68
CA GLY A 57 10.75 6.24 28.85
C GLY A 57 11.54 6.61 27.61
N VAL A 58 11.10 6.21 26.41
CA VAL A 58 11.72 6.66 25.16
C VAL A 58 11.47 8.17 25.00
N PRO A 59 12.48 8.99 24.67
CA PRO A 59 12.31 10.44 24.55
C PRO A 59 11.28 10.80 23.48
N VAL A 60 10.42 11.78 23.78
CA VAL A 60 9.26 12.17 22.97
C VAL A 60 9.68 12.51 21.54
N GLU A 61 10.85 13.12 21.36
CA GLU A 61 11.39 13.53 20.08
C GLU A 61 11.57 12.33 19.15
N TYR A 62 12.04 11.19 19.67
CA TYR A 62 12.20 9.96 18.88
C TYR A 62 10.88 9.23 18.69
N VAL A 63 10.03 9.19 19.72
CA VAL A 63 8.72 8.53 19.62
C VAL A 63 7.83 9.21 18.59
N ALA A 64 7.91 10.54 18.47
CA ALA A 64 7.16 11.31 17.48
C ALA A 64 7.42 10.87 16.03
N LEU A 65 8.59 10.29 15.73
CA LEU A 65 8.94 9.83 14.38
C LEU A 65 8.33 8.48 14.01
N VAL A 66 7.95 7.65 14.99
CA VAL A 66 7.51 6.26 14.80
C VAL A 66 6.22 6.11 13.98
N PRO A 67 5.21 6.98 14.10
CA PRO A 67 3.96 6.79 13.36
C PRO A 67 4.11 6.86 11.84
N ALA A 68 5.02 7.68 11.28
CA ALA A 68 5.16 7.82 9.83
C ALA A 68 5.62 6.53 9.12
N PRO A 69 6.71 5.86 9.54
CA PRO A 69 7.12 4.57 8.98
C PRO A 69 6.04 3.48 9.14
N LEU A 70 5.32 3.47 10.25
CA LEU A 70 4.20 2.53 10.46
C LEU A 70 3.06 2.79 9.48
N MET A 71 2.65 4.06 9.31
CA MET A 71 1.65 4.44 8.32
C MET A 71 2.09 4.01 6.91
N ALA A 72 3.36 4.25 6.56
CA ALA A 72 3.90 3.84 5.25
C ALA A 72 3.82 2.33 5.04
N LEU A 73 4.24 1.54 6.04
CA LEU A 73 4.18 0.09 6.00
C LEU A 73 2.74 -0.42 5.84
N PHE A 74 1.80 0.07 6.64
CA PHE A 74 0.41 -0.38 6.60
C PHE A 74 -0.34 0.08 5.35
N PHE A 75 -0.10 1.31 4.87
CA PHE A 75 -0.62 1.76 3.58
C PHE A 75 -0.06 0.92 2.42
N GLY A 76 1.21 0.53 2.47
CA GLY A 76 1.79 -0.34 1.46
C GLY A 76 1.20 -1.75 1.49
N TRP A 77 0.93 -2.23 2.71
CA TRP A 77 0.38 -3.55 2.96
C TRP A 77 -1.11 -3.66 2.59
N LEU A 78 -1.89 -2.57 2.56
CA LEU A 78 -3.33 -2.58 2.31
C LEU A 78 -3.78 -3.35 1.06
N ALA A 79 -2.96 -3.38 0.01
CA ALA A 79 -3.27 -4.05 -1.25
C ALA A 79 -2.95 -5.58 -1.25
N HIS A 80 -2.50 -6.16 -0.14
CA HIS A 80 -1.99 -7.54 -0.09
C HIS A 80 -3.00 -8.62 -0.53
N ASN A 81 -4.29 -8.32 -0.47
CA ASN A 81 -5.37 -9.21 -0.91
C ASN A 81 -6.44 -8.51 -1.77
N ASP A 82 -6.04 -7.46 -2.51
CA ASP A 82 -6.96 -6.62 -3.29
C ASP A 82 -7.82 -7.41 -4.31
N LEU A 83 -7.29 -8.50 -4.87
CA LEU A 83 -8.00 -9.40 -5.78
C LEU A 83 -9.20 -10.12 -5.15
N ALA A 84 -9.09 -10.53 -3.89
CA ALA A 84 -10.16 -11.26 -3.22
C ALA A 84 -11.37 -10.38 -2.94
N TYR A 85 -11.16 -9.07 -2.75
CA TYR A 85 -12.24 -8.10 -2.56
C TYR A 85 -13.01 -7.80 -3.85
N ASP A 86 -12.47 -8.14 -5.01
CA ASP A 86 -13.08 -7.86 -6.31
C ASP A 86 -14.09 -8.94 -6.76
N SER A 87 -14.30 -10.00 -5.94
CA SER A 87 -15.23 -11.13 -6.14
C SER A 87 -15.71 -11.35 -7.59
N THR A 88 -16.95 -11.00 -7.95
CA THR A 88 -17.56 -11.22 -9.28
C THR A 88 -17.09 -10.22 -10.35
N ALA A 89 -16.40 -9.13 -9.99
CA ALA A 89 -15.87 -8.15 -10.93
C ALA A 89 -14.55 -8.59 -11.61
N LEU A 90 -13.90 -9.63 -11.07
CA LEU A 90 -12.71 -10.28 -11.63
C LEU A 90 -12.97 -10.82 -13.05
N TRP A 91 -14.18 -11.33 -13.29
CA TRP A 91 -14.63 -11.86 -14.58
C TRP A 91 -14.57 -10.80 -15.71
N MET A 92 -14.83 -9.52 -15.41
CA MET A 92 -14.77 -8.46 -16.42
C MET A 92 -13.34 -8.12 -16.86
N HIS A 93 -12.35 -8.27 -15.97
CA HIS A 93 -10.93 -8.04 -16.32
C HIS A 93 -10.33 -9.22 -17.07
N VAL A 94 -10.73 -10.44 -16.72
CA VAL A 94 -10.33 -11.65 -17.43
C VAL A 94 -10.96 -11.70 -18.83
N ALA A 95 -12.23 -11.31 -18.96
CA ALA A 95 -12.93 -11.27 -20.25
C ALA A 95 -12.46 -10.14 -21.18
N SER A 96 -11.86 -9.06 -20.65
CA SER A 96 -11.41 -7.90 -21.45
C SER A 96 -9.98 -8.00 -21.98
N ALA A 97 -9.26 -9.10 -21.73
CA ALA A 97 -7.91 -9.37 -22.25
C ALA A 97 -6.88 -8.25 -21.98
N VAL A 98 -7.04 -7.50 -20.89
CA VAL A 98 -6.12 -6.41 -20.52
C VAL A 98 -4.77 -6.99 -20.07
N ARG A 99 -3.66 -6.34 -20.44
CA ARG A 99 -2.33 -6.70 -19.94
C ARG A 99 -2.34 -6.70 -18.41
N GLY A 100 -1.89 -7.79 -17.79
CA GLY A 100 -1.96 -7.94 -16.32
C GLY A 100 -1.28 -6.80 -15.56
N SER A 101 -0.17 -6.26 -16.09
CA SER A 101 0.49 -5.09 -15.49
C SER A 101 -0.38 -3.82 -15.51
N SER A 102 -1.17 -3.59 -16.57
CA SER A 102 -2.07 -2.44 -16.65
C SER A 102 -3.22 -2.54 -15.64
N ASP A 103 -3.72 -3.73 -15.38
CA ASP A 103 -4.70 -3.99 -14.31
C ASP A 103 -4.09 -3.75 -12.92
N ARG A 104 -2.90 -4.32 -12.66
CA ARG A 104 -2.20 -4.13 -11.38
C ARG A 104 -1.92 -2.64 -11.09
N VAL A 105 -1.38 -1.91 -12.07
CA VAL A 105 -1.09 -0.47 -11.90
C VAL A 105 -2.38 0.30 -11.60
N GLY A 106 -3.45 0.05 -12.37
CA GLY A 106 -4.74 0.74 -12.18
C GLY A 106 -5.32 0.56 -10.78
N ARG A 107 -5.18 -0.64 -10.21
CA ARG A 107 -5.64 -0.96 -8.84
C ARG A 107 -4.84 -0.29 -7.74
N LEU A 108 -3.54 -0.07 -7.94
CA LEU A 108 -2.68 0.59 -6.96
C LEU A 108 -2.88 2.10 -6.91
N VAL A 109 -3.48 2.73 -7.93
CA VAL A 109 -3.62 4.20 -8.02
C VAL A 109 -4.29 4.84 -6.79
N PRO A 110 -5.44 4.36 -6.29
CA PRO A 110 -6.08 4.98 -5.12
C PRO A 110 -5.18 4.94 -3.87
N VAL A 111 -4.56 3.79 -3.59
CA VAL A 111 -3.68 3.61 -2.44
C VAL A 111 -2.42 4.45 -2.58
N LEU A 112 -1.83 4.51 -3.78
CA LEU A 112 -0.69 5.38 -4.10
C LEU A 112 -1.03 6.85 -3.82
N LEU A 113 -2.17 7.34 -4.32
CA LEU A 113 -2.56 8.74 -4.14
C LEU A 113 -2.82 9.08 -2.66
N VAL A 114 -3.63 8.26 -1.99
CA VAL A 114 -4.03 8.51 -0.60
C VAL A 114 -2.86 8.31 0.36
N GLY A 115 -2.11 7.22 0.22
CA GLY A 115 -0.92 6.95 1.04
C GLY A 115 0.16 8.01 0.85
N THR A 116 0.44 8.42 -0.39
CA THR A 116 1.41 9.49 -0.66
C THR A 116 0.94 10.81 -0.08
N ALA A 117 -0.34 11.19 -0.24
CA ALA A 117 -0.87 12.42 0.34
C ALA A 117 -0.80 12.43 1.87
N ALA A 118 -1.17 11.31 2.51
CA ALA A 118 -1.10 11.16 3.96
C ALA A 118 0.35 11.25 4.46
N LEU A 119 1.30 10.59 3.79
CA LEU A 119 2.73 10.64 4.13
C LEU A 119 3.35 12.02 3.86
N ALA A 120 2.95 12.70 2.78
CA ALA A 120 3.42 14.04 2.46
C ALA A 120 3.03 15.07 3.53
N VAL A 121 1.96 14.83 4.29
CA VAL A 121 1.57 15.64 5.45
C VAL A 121 2.20 15.14 6.74
N SER A 122 2.13 13.83 7.01
CA SER A 122 2.56 13.28 8.29
C SER A 122 4.08 13.33 8.48
N VAL A 123 4.87 13.07 7.44
CA VAL A 123 6.34 13.09 7.52
C VAL A 123 6.88 14.46 7.96
N PRO A 124 6.60 15.59 7.28
CA PRO A 124 7.11 16.89 7.71
C PRO A 124 6.53 17.31 9.07
N LEU A 125 5.27 16.99 9.35
CA LEU A 125 4.67 17.28 10.66
C LEU A 125 5.42 16.58 11.80
N LEU A 126 5.65 15.27 11.68
CA LEU A 126 6.31 14.48 12.72
C LEU A 126 7.80 14.81 12.84
N VAL A 127 8.48 15.12 11.73
CA VAL A 127 9.86 15.62 11.76
C VAL A 127 9.94 17.01 12.43
N SER A 128 8.92 17.86 12.26
CA SER A 128 8.84 19.14 12.95
C SER A 128 8.74 18.95 14.47
N LEU A 129 7.96 17.96 14.92
CA LEU A 129 7.85 17.60 16.35
C LEU A 129 9.16 17.04 16.92
N HIS A 130 9.95 16.35 16.10
CA HIS A 130 11.29 15.90 16.48
C HIS A 130 12.30 17.06 16.60
N GLY A 131 12.06 18.18 15.91
CA GLY A 131 12.87 19.40 16.02
C GLY A 131 14.15 19.43 15.18
N ARG A 132 14.57 18.31 14.57
CA ARG A 132 15.75 18.23 13.69
C ARG A 132 15.36 17.96 12.23
N TRP A 133 15.16 19.04 11.48
CA TRP A 133 14.76 19.00 10.06
C TRP A 133 15.73 18.26 9.13
N MET A 134 17.00 18.13 9.52
CA MET A 134 18.01 17.36 8.80
C MET A 134 17.62 15.88 8.60
N ILE A 135 16.76 15.32 9.46
CA ILE A 135 16.29 13.92 9.34
C ILE A 135 15.20 13.77 8.27
N LEU A 136 14.65 14.87 7.75
CA LEU A 136 13.56 14.84 6.77
C LEU A 136 13.88 13.97 5.53
N PRO A 137 15.05 14.06 4.87
CA PRO A 137 15.39 13.20 3.74
C PRO A 137 15.39 11.72 4.13
N ALA A 138 15.94 11.39 5.30
CA ALA A 138 15.99 10.02 5.81
C ALA A 138 14.58 9.46 6.05
N MET A 139 13.71 10.27 6.67
CA MET A 139 12.32 9.88 6.95
C MET A 139 11.53 9.66 5.66
N ILE A 140 11.70 10.53 4.66
CA ILE A 140 11.08 10.35 3.34
C ILE A 140 11.57 9.05 2.69
N GLY A 141 12.87 8.78 2.72
CA GLY A 141 13.46 7.55 2.17
C GLY A 141 12.92 6.28 2.82
N VAL A 142 12.91 6.24 4.15
CA VAL A 142 12.37 5.11 4.92
C VAL A 142 10.90 4.88 4.62
N CYS A 143 10.07 5.94 4.65
CA CYS A 143 8.65 5.83 4.37
C CYS A 143 8.39 5.42 2.92
N ALA A 144 9.11 5.99 1.96
CA ALA A 144 8.98 5.62 0.55
C ALA A 144 9.37 4.15 0.32
N SER A 145 10.46 3.66 0.95
CA SER A 145 10.87 2.27 0.86
C SER A 145 9.78 1.34 1.39
N LEU A 146 9.32 1.56 2.62
CA LEU A 146 8.31 0.71 3.26
C LEU A 146 7.00 0.70 2.47
N PHE A 147 6.56 1.88 2.03
CA PHE A 147 5.32 2.04 1.28
C PHE A 147 5.39 1.34 -0.09
N LEU A 148 6.41 1.62 -0.89
CA LEU A 148 6.53 1.08 -2.24
C LEU A 148 6.89 -0.41 -2.23
N CYS A 149 7.72 -0.88 -1.30
CA CYS A 149 7.99 -2.31 -1.13
C CYS A 149 6.72 -3.06 -0.71
N GLY A 150 5.96 -2.50 0.24
CA GLY A 150 4.68 -3.04 0.66
C GLY A 150 3.71 -3.18 -0.52
N LEU A 151 3.59 -2.14 -1.35
CA LEU A 151 2.72 -2.17 -2.54
C LEU A 151 3.19 -3.18 -3.59
N GLY A 152 4.49 -3.25 -3.87
CA GLY A 152 5.06 -4.21 -4.82
C GLY A 152 4.84 -5.65 -4.41
N LEU A 153 5.18 -5.99 -3.16
CA LEU A 153 4.97 -7.32 -2.60
C LEU A 153 3.49 -7.67 -2.49
N SER A 154 2.64 -6.70 -2.13
CA SER A 154 1.18 -6.85 -2.14
C SER A 154 0.62 -7.17 -3.53
N SER A 155 1.10 -6.44 -4.55
CA SER A 155 0.70 -6.65 -5.94
C SER A 155 0.98 -8.07 -6.40
N LEU A 156 2.14 -8.62 -6.04
CA LEU A 156 2.52 -10.01 -6.34
C LEU A 156 1.73 -11.02 -5.49
N SER A 157 1.68 -10.83 -4.17
CA SER A 157 1.03 -11.73 -3.21
C SER A 157 -0.44 -11.93 -3.54
N SER A 158 -1.15 -10.85 -3.92
CA SER A 158 -2.57 -10.90 -4.27
C SER A 158 -2.89 -11.88 -5.40
N VAL A 159 -1.93 -12.16 -6.28
CA VAL A 159 -2.10 -13.09 -7.42
C VAL A 159 -1.52 -14.48 -7.12
N VAL A 160 -0.42 -14.56 -6.37
CA VAL A 160 0.27 -15.82 -6.09
C VAL A 160 -0.44 -16.64 -5.01
N ALA A 161 -0.97 -15.98 -3.98
CA ALA A 161 -1.60 -16.62 -2.83
C ALA A 161 -2.88 -15.87 -2.41
N PRO A 162 -3.91 -15.79 -3.28
CA PRO A 162 -5.20 -15.22 -2.90
C PRO A 162 -5.86 -16.08 -1.82
N TYR A 163 -6.55 -15.44 -0.88
CA TYR A 163 -7.32 -16.13 0.15
C TYR A 163 -8.70 -15.51 0.34
N PRO A 164 -9.69 -16.29 0.80
CA PRO A 164 -11.09 -15.83 0.87
C PRO A 164 -11.28 -14.64 1.81
N VAL A 165 -12.17 -13.72 1.42
CA VAL A 165 -12.61 -12.57 2.24
C VAL A 165 -14.13 -12.60 2.41
N SER A 166 -14.64 -11.89 3.42
CA SER A 166 -16.07 -11.75 3.70
C SER A 166 -16.80 -11.16 2.49
N ARG A 167 -18.00 -11.68 2.19
CA ARG A 167 -18.72 -11.31 0.97
C ARG A 167 -19.32 -9.90 1.09
N HIS A 168 -19.74 -9.36 -0.05
CA HIS A 168 -20.51 -8.12 -0.09
C HIS A 168 -21.86 -8.33 0.61
N GLY A 169 -22.09 -7.61 1.72
CA GLY A 169 -23.29 -7.76 2.57
C GLY A 169 -23.02 -8.39 3.94
N ASP A 170 -21.88 -9.05 4.12
CA ASP A 170 -21.49 -9.58 5.44
C ASP A 170 -21.04 -8.47 6.39
N SER A 171 -21.21 -8.70 7.69
CA SER A 171 -20.75 -7.80 8.74
C SER A 171 -19.25 -7.52 8.59
N PRO A 172 -18.77 -6.28 8.79
CA PRO A 172 -17.34 -5.94 8.76
C PRO A 172 -16.48 -6.74 9.74
N PHE A 173 -17.11 -7.35 10.75
CA PHE A 173 -16.45 -8.15 11.79
C PHE A 173 -16.57 -9.66 11.58
N GLN A 174 -17.31 -10.12 10.57
CA GLN A 174 -17.29 -11.54 10.21
C GLN A 174 -16.02 -11.85 9.42
N GLN A 175 -15.13 -12.66 9.99
CA GLN A 175 -13.99 -13.25 9.28
C GLN A 175 -14.37 -14.65 8.77
N PRO A 176 -14.06 -14.99 7.50
CA PRO A 176 -14.24 -16.35 7.00
C PRO A 176 -13.48 -17.36 7.87
N GLN A 177 -14.10 -18.48 8.23
CA GLN A 177 -13.50 -19.50 9.11
C GLN A 177 -12.29 -20.26 8.52
N ARG A 178 -11.72 -19.81 7.39
CA ARG A 178 -10.60 -20.47 6.70
C ARG A 178 -9.33 -19.64 6.83
N THR A 179 -8.49 -20.07 7.78
CA THR A 179 -7.25 -19.50 8.32
C THR A 179 -6.03 -19.52 7.39
N GLY A 180 -6.19 -19.33 6.09
CA GLY A 180 -5.08 -19.40 5.11
C GLY A 180 -4.32 -18.08 4.87
N GLY A 181 -4.95 -16.93 5.14
CA GLY A 181 -4.43 -15.62 4.74
C GLY A 181 -3.27 -15.08 5.59
N GLY A 182 -3.15 -15.53 6.84
CA GLY A 182 -2.19 -14.99 7.81
C GLY A 182 -0.73 -15.12 7.38
N LEU A 183 -0.37 -16.21 6.68
CA LEU A 183 0.98 -16.41 6.16
C LEU A 183 1.30 -15.42 5.04
N ALA A 184 0.42 -15.28 4.04
CA ALA A 184 0.62 -14.34 2.93
C ALA A 184 0.67 -12.89 3.44
N GLN A 185 -0.23 -12.54 4.37
CA GLN A 185 -0.25 -11.29 5.09
C GLN A 185 1.06 -11.00 5.81
N GLY A 186 1.55 -11.95 6.60
CA GLY A 186 2.79 -11.84 7.35
C GLY A 186 4.00 -11.72 6.44
N VAL A 187 4.05 -12.49 5.35
CA VAL A 187 5.15 -12.47 4.36
C VAL A 187 5.25 -11.11 3.69
N VAL A 188 4.15 -10.47 3.31
CA VAL A 188 4.19 -9.12 2.72
C VAL A 188 4.70 -8.11 3.74
N LEU A 189 4.19 -8.16 4.98
CA LEU A 189 4.55 -7.21 6.04
C LEU A 189 6.04 -7.34 6.41
N VAL A 190 6.49 -8.55 6.74
CA VAL A 190 7.88 -8.85 7.10
C VAL A 190 8.80 -8.64 5.90
N GLY A 191 8.38 -9.05 4.71
CA GLY A 191 9.14 -8.85 3.48
C GLY A 191 9.38 -7.38 3.18
N ALA A 192 8.38 -6.50 3.37
CA ALA A 192 8.55 -5.07 3.17
C ALA A 192 9.58 -4.47 4.14
N ILE A 193 9.59 -4.93 5.40
CA ILE A 193 10.60 -4.50 6.40
C ILE A 193 11.98 -5.01 6.02
N VAL A 194 12.12 -6.31 5.70
CA VAL A 194 13.40 -6.93 5.37
C VAL A 194 14.03 -6.28 4.13
N VAL A 195 13.23 -6.06 3.08
CA VAL A 195 13.73 -5.43 1.86
C VAL A 195 14.05 -3.95 2.09
N SER A 196 13.33 -3.27 3.00
CA SER A 196 13.63 -1.89 3.39
C SER A 196 14.78 -1.76 4.39
N ALA A 197 15.43 -2.86 4.80
CA ALA A 197 16.50 -2.83 5.79
C ALA A 197 17.65 -1.85 5.48
N PRO A 198 18.12 -1.69 4.21
CA PRO A 198 19.15 -0.70 3.90
C PRO A 198 18.72 0.74 4.18
N ALA A 199 17.48 1.10 3.82
CA ALA A 199 16.93 2.42 4.07
C ALA A 199 16.69 2.65 5.57
N LEU A 200 16.19 1.64 6.29
CA LEU A 200 16.02 1.66 7.74
C LEU A 200 17.34 1.85 8.48
N TRP A 201 18.39 1.15 8.04
CA TRP A 201 19.73 1.27 8.60
C TRP A 201 20.32 2.66 8.40
N LEU A 202 20.24 3.21 7.18
CA LEU A 202 20.71 4.57 6.91
C LEU A 202 19.88 5.63 7.66
N GLY A 203 18.57 5.42 7.79
CA GLY A 203 17.72 6.26 8.62
C GLY A 203 18.13 6.24 10.10
N TRP A 204 18.48 5.07 10.62
CA TRP A 204 19.02 4.93 11.98
C TRP A 204 20.39 5.61 12.15
N ALA A 205 21.28 5.49 11.16
CA ALA A 205 22.57 6.18 11.16
C ALA A 205 22.38 7.72 11.17
N ALA A 206 21.42 8.23 10.40
CA ALA A 206 21.07 9.65 10.39
C ALA A 206 20.56 10.15 11.75
N LEU A 207 19.73 9.34 12.45
CA LEU A 207 19.30 9.65 13.82
C LEU A 207 20.47 9.68 14.80
N SER A 208 21.46 8.81 14.59
CA SER A 208 22.65 8.67 15.43
C SER A 208 23.71 9.77 15.22
N GLY A 209 23.49 10.70 14.28
CA GLY A 209 24.35 11.87 14.06
C GLY A 209 25.12 11.88 12.74
N ASP A 210 24.99 10.84 11.90
CA ASP A 210 25.58 10.82 10.56
C ASP A 210 24.71 11.60 9.56
N GLU A 211 25.06 12.86 9.31
CA GLU A 211 24.26 13.74 8.45
C GLU A 211 24.23 13.27 6.99
N ASP A 212 25.31 12.66 6.50
CA ASP A 212 25.41 12.15 5.13
C ASP A 212 24.47 10.94 4.92
N ALA A 213 24.23 10.17 5.98
CA ALA A 213 23.30 9.05 5.96
C ALA A 213 21.84 9.48 5.68
N ALA A 214 21.46 10.73 5.96
CA ALA A 214 20.08 11.20 5.71
C ALA A 214 19.74 11.20 4.21
N TRP A 215 20.64 11.74 3.39
CA TRP A 215 20.49 11.76 1.93
C TRP A 215 20.69 10.37 1.32
N ALA A 216 21.61 9.57 1.87
CA ALA A 216 21.78 8.19 1.46
C ALA A 216 20.51 7.37 1.71
N ALA A 217 19.85 7.54 2.86
CA ALA A 217 18.58 6.90 3.19
C ALA A 217 17.46 7.29 2.21
N LEU A 218 17.38 8.57 1.83
CA LEU A 218 16.42 9.06 0.83
C LEU A 218 16.53 8.26 -0.48
N TRP A 219 17.72 8.31 -1.10
CA TRP A 219 17.92 7.72 -2.42
C TRP A 219 17.89 6.20 -2.39
N THR A 220 18.45 5.58 -1.35
CA THR A 220 18.41 4.13 -1.17
C THR A 220 16.98 3.65 -1.00
N GLY A 221 16.18 4.35 -0.18
CA GLY A 221 14.79 4.00 0.04
C GLY A 221 13.91 4.16 -1.19
N LEU A 222 14.07 5.26 -1.93
CA LEU A 222 13.37 5.49 -3.20
C LEU A 222 13.74 4.43 -4.26
N ALA A 223 15.04 4.14 -4.42
CA ALA A 223 15.51 3.17 -5.40
C ALA A 223 14.99 1.77 -5.06
N THR A 224 15.15 1.34 -3.81
CA THR A 224 14.70 0.02 -3.34
C THR A 224 13.18 -0.11 -3.51
N GLY A 225 12.43 0.87 -3.03
CA GLY A 225 10.97 0.90 -3.15
C GLY A 225 10.50 0.82 -4.60
N LEU A 226 11.07 1.63 -5.50
CA LEU A 226 10.69 1.66 -6.90
C LEU A 226 11.02 0.33 -7.61
N VAL A 227 12.20 -0.24 -7.37
CA VAL A 227 12.59 -1.53 -7.94
C VAL A 227 11.62 -2.63 -7.53
N VAL A 228 11.27 -2.70 -6.24
CA VAL A 228 10.35 -3.71 -5.72
C VAL A 228 8.93 -3.50 -6.24
N LEU A 229 8.46 -2.26 -6.32
CA LEU A 229 7.16 -1.93 -6.90
C LEU A 229 7.08 -2.39 -8.35
N VAL A 230 8.07 -2.03 -9.18
CA VAL A 230 8.11 -2.40 -10.60
C VAL A 230 8.20 -3.92 -10.75
N ALA A 231 9.07 -4.58 -9.99
CA ALA A 231 9.21 -6.04 -10.02
C ALA A 231 7.92 -6.75 -9.58
N GLY A 232 7.25 -6.25 -8.54
CA GLY A 232 6.00 -6.79 -8.03
C GLY A 232 4.84 -6.65 -9.01
N VAL A 233 4.71 -5.47 -9.64
CA VAL A 233 3.69 -5.21 -10.67
C VAL A 233 3.96 -6.03 -11.94
N ALA A 234 5.21 -6.08 -12.40
CA ALA A 234 5.59 -6.85 -13.59
C ALA A 234 5.44 -8.36 -13.35
N GLY A 235 5.93 -8.86 -12.21
CA GLY A 235 5.82 -10.26 -11.81
C GLY A 235 4.38 -10.69 -11.57
N GLY A 236 3.61 -9.89 -10.83
CA GLY A 236 2.18 -10.12 -10.59
C GLY A 236 1.37 -10.10 -11.89
N GLY A 237 1.65 -9.13 -12.77
CA GLY A 237 1.04 -9.05 -14.09
C GLY A 237 1.37 -10.23 -14.99
N ALA A 238 2.62 -10.67 -15.01
CA ALA A 238 3.06 -11.84 -15.79
C ALA A 238 2.43 -13.14 -15.26
N TYR A 239 2.34 -13.30 -13.94
CA TYR A 239 1.70 -14.45 -13.31
C TYR A 239 0.19 -14.47 -13.58
N PHE A 240 -0.48 -13.32 -13.48
CA PHE A 240 -1.90 -13.14 -13.83
C PHE A 240 -2.17 -13.57 -15.28
N SER A 241 -1.39 -13.07 -16.24
CA SER A 241 -1.57 -13.40 -17.66
C SER A 241 -1.31 -14.88 -18.00
N ARG A 242 -0.44 -15.58 -17.25
CA ARG A 242 -0.11 -16.99 -17.50
C ARG A 242 -1.07 -17.99 -16.83
N ARG A 243 -1.80 -17.58 -15.79
CA ARG A 243 -2.65 -18.48 -14.98
C ARG A 243 -4.11 -18.02 -14.85
N GLY A 244 -4.61 -17.20 -15.77
CA GLY A 244 -5.98 -16.66 -15.75
C GLY A 244 -7.09 -17.71 -15.52
N GLY A 245 -6.95 -18.92 -16.08
CA GLY A 245 -7.91 -20.01 -15.88
C GLY A 245 -8.03 -20.51 -14.42
N ARG A 246 -6.93 -20.59 -13.67
CA ARG A 246 -6.94 -21.01 -12.25
C ARG A 246 -7.47 -19.93 -11.30
N LEU A 247 -7.34 -18.65 -11.67
CA LEU A 247 -7.90 -17.54 -10.91
C LEU A 247 -9.42 -17.46 -11.07
N MET A 248 -9.96 -17.83 -12.25
CA MET A 248 -11.40 -17.96 -12.45
C MET A 248 -12.01 -19.10 -11.62
N GLU A 249 -11.32 -20.24 -11.55
CA GLU A 249 -11.75 -21.38 -10.71
C GLU A 249 -11.82 -21.01 -9.22
N PHE A 250 -10.87 -20.21 -8.71
CA PHE A 250 -10.93 -19.65 -7.35
C PHE A 250 -12.11 -18.69 -7.16
N ALA A 251 -12.33 -17.78 -8.10
CA ALA A 251 -13.43 -16.81 -8.07
C ALA A 251 -14.82 -17.48 -8.14
N GLU A 252 -14.96 -18.62 -8.81
CA GLU A 252 -16.19 -19.41 -8.86
C GLU A 252 -16.40 -20.28 -7.62
N SER A 253 -15.32 -20.66 -6.94
CA SER A 253 -15.36 -21.51 -5.73
C SER A 253 -15.56 -20.76 -4.41
N THR A 254 -15.49 -19.42 -4.42
CA THR A 254 -15.61 -18.54 -3.23
C THR A 254 -16.90 -17.76 -3.22
#